data_AF-A0A955JIW0-F1
#
_entry.id   AF-A0A955JIW0-F1
#
_cell.length_a   1.000
_cell.length_b   1.000
_cell.length_c   1.000
_cell.angle_alpha   90.00
_cell.angle_beta   90.00
_cell.angle_gamma   90.00
#
_symmetry.space_group_name_H-M   'P 1'
#
loop_
_entity.id
_entity.type
_entity.pdbx_description
1 polymer ?
#
loop_
_entity_poly.entity_id
_entity_poly.type
_entity_poly.pdbx_seq_one_letter_code
_entity_poly.pdbx_strand_id
1 'polypeptide(L)'
;MKLTYQTAAAGLVQLGVMTLLNVLNGGYSVVTQCQKGGSDCVGNLILSLLYFMLLTAWFTGLWFLAVAAQERRSPRLALLLAGAEGLVLLVAVFNARHHNYMLGLVTSIVDALLAAWIIMLALRLAHARGGRVRRRKITRTLD
;
A
#
# COMPACT_ATOMS: atom_id res chain seq x y z
N MET A 1 -3.00 26.96 4.35
CA MET A 1 -2.70 25.76 3.53
C MET A 1 -3.71 24.67 3.91
N LYS A 2 -4.54 24.21 2.97
CA LYS A 2 -5.49 23.12 3.23
C LYS A 2 -4.67 21.85 3.45
N LEU A 3 -4.79 21.18 4.59
CA LEU A 3 -4.33 19.80 4.76
C LEU A 3 -5.16 18.91 3.83
N THR A 4 -4.77 18.86 2.56
CA THR A 4 -5.16 17.80 1.63
C THR A 4 -4.60 16.52 2.23
N TYR A 5 -5.49 15.63 2.65
CA TYR A 5 -5.11 14.30 3.10
C TYR A 5 -4.14 13.70 2.07
N GLN A 6 -3.02 13.15 2.50
CA GLN A 6 -1.96 12.62 1.63
C GLN A 6 -2.04 11.10 1.46
N THR A 7 -3.16 10.44 1.82
CA THR A 7 -3.36 8.98 1.64
C THR A 7 -3.08 8.46 0.22
N ALA A 8 -3.46 9.18 -0.85
CA ALA A 8 -3.18 8.80 -2.24
C ALA A 8 -1.70 8.98 -2.60
N ALA A 9 -1.06 10.04 -2.11
CA ALA A 9 0.38 10.24 -2.28
C ALA A 9 1.17 9.16 -1.51
N ALA A 10 0.74 8.81 -0.30
CA ALA A 10 1.30 7.69 0.47
C ALA A 10 1.09 6.35 -0.25
N GLY A 11 -0.08 6.13 -0.85
CA GLY A 11 -0.35 4.96 -1.69
C GLY A 11 0.55 4.86 -2.93
N LEU A 12 0.87 5.99 -3.58
CA LEU A 12 1.86 6.02 -4.66
C LEU A 12 3.25 5.66 -4.20
N VAL A 13 3.67 6.19 -3.04
CA VAL A 13 4.98 5.88 -2.45
C VAL A 13 5.05 4.39 -2.12
N GLN A 14 4.01 3.83 -1.50
CA GLN A 14 3.94 2.40 -1.20
C GLN A 14 4.01 1.56 -2.47
N LEU A 15 3.25 1.92 -3.51
CA LEU A 15 3.32 1.26 -4.82
C LEU A 15 4.75 1.28 -5.38
N GLY A 16 5.37 2.45 -5.46
CA GLY A 16 6.72 2.59 -6.03
C GLY A 16 7.78 1.81 -5.25
N VAL A 17 7.78 1.90 -3.92
CA VAL A 17 8.74 1.20 -3.05
C VAL A 17 8.52 -0.31 -3.13
N MET A 18 7.29 -0.78 -3.05
CA MET A 18 6.99 -2.21 -3.09
C MET A 18 7.25 -2.81 -4.48
N THR A 19 6.98 -2.09 -5.56
CA THR A 19 7.34 -2.54 -6.91
C THR A 19 8.85 -2.72 -7.03
N LEU A 20 9.65 -1.74 -6.58
CA LEU A 20 11.11 -1.83 -6.65
C LEU A 20 11.65 -3.02 -5.82
N LEU A 21 11.18 -3.15 -4.56
CA LEU A 21 11.61 -4.25 -3.68
C LEU A 21 11.20 -5.62 -4.21
N ASN A 22 10.02 -5.74 -4.83
CA ASN A 22 9.58 -7.00 -5.43
C ASN A 22 10.41 -7.38 -6.67
N VAL A 23 10.81 -6.42 -7.51
CA VAL A 23 11.73 -6.68 -8.63
C VAL A 23 13.06 -7.20 -8.11
N LEU A 24 13.63 -6.56 -7.08
CA LEU A 24 14.91 -6.97 -6.50
C LEU A 24 14.85 -8.36 -5.88
N ASN A 25 13.79 -8.67 -5.12
CA ASN A 25 13.60 -10.00 -4.54
C ASN A 25 13.36 -11.08 -5.60
N GLY A 26 12.52 -10.81 -6.60
CA GLY A 26 12.24 -11.73 -7.70
C GLY A 26 13.48 -12.02 -8.54
N GLY A 27 14.24 -10.98 -8.88
CA GLY A 27 15.51 -11.10 -9.60
C GLY A 27 16.54 -11.92 -8.82
N TYR A 28 16.70 -11.66 -7.51
CA TYR A 28 17.60 -12.44 -6.66
C TYR A 28 17.19 -13.92 -6.56
N SER A 29 15.88 -14.19 -6.41
CA SER A 29 15.35 -15.57 -6.37
C SER A 29 15.64 -16.34 -7.65
N VAL A 30 15.38 -15.72 -8.82
CA VAL A 30 15.65 -16.33 -10.13
C VAL A 30 17.14 -16.58 -10.33
N VAL A 31 18.00 -15.59 -10.06
CA VAL A 31 19.46 -15.72 -10.24
C VAL A 31 20.01 -16.83 -9.34
N THR A 32 19.62 -16.86 -8.07
CA THR A 32 20.12 -17.87 -7.11
C THR A 32 19.65 -19.29 -7.43
N GLN A 33 18.44 -19.46 -7.97
CA GLN A 33 17.94 -20.78 -8.36
C GLN A 33 18.53 -21.27 -9.67
N CYS A 34 18.73 -20.39 -10.66
CA CYS A 34 19.34 -20.76 -11.93
C CYS A 34 20.86 -21.00 -11.80
N GLN A 35 21.55 -20.31 -10.89
CA GLN A 35 22.97 -20.61 -10.57
C GLN A 35 23.17 -21.96 -9.88
N LYS A 36 22.17 -22.48 -9.15
CA LYS A 36 22.25 -23.78 -8.48
C LYS A 36 21.91 -24.99 -9.37
N GLY A 37 21.75 -24.79 -10.68
CA GLY A 37 21.61 -25.88 -11.65
C GLY A 37 20.25 -26.57 -11.68
N GLY A 38 19.19 -25.93 -11.19
CA GLY A 38 17.83 -26.49 -11.24
C GLY A 38 17.27 -26.51 -12.67
N SER A 39 16.80 -27.67 -13.13
CA SER A 39 16.20 -27.89 -14.46
C SER A 39 14.89 -27.09 -14.71
N ASP A 40 14.32 -26.49 -13.67
CA ASP A 40 13.07 -25.70 -13.71
C ASP A 40 13.28 -24.18 -13.60
N CYS A 41 14.43 -23.66 -14.05
CA CYS A 41 14.74 -22.23 -14.07
C CYS A 41 13.66 -21.40 -14.81
N VAL A 42 13.10 -21.91 -15.92
CA VAL A 42 12.03 -21.24 -16.68
C VAL A 42 10.70 -21.26 -15.92
N GLY A 43 10.37 -22.36 -15.24
CA GLY A 43 9.13 -22.49 -14.46
C GLY A 43 9.09 -21.51 -13.28
N ASN A 44 10.21 -21.35 -12.57
CA ASN A 44 10.31 -20.40 -11.46
C ASN A 44 10.35 -18.94 -11.92
N LEU A 45 10.87 -18.68 -13.12
CA LEU A 45 10.82 -17.36 -13.75
C LEU A 45 9.38 -16.96 -14.10
N ILE A 46 8.60 -17.88 -14.68
CA ILE A 46 7.17 -17.66 -14.96
C ILE A 46 6.38 -17.45 -13.67
N LEU A 47 6.62 -18.27 -12.64
CA LEU A 47 5.95 -18.13 -11.35
C LEU A 47 6.26 -16.79 -10.70
N SER A 48 7.52 -16.36 -10.73
CA SER A 48 7.95 -15.05 -10.19
C SER A 48 7.31 -13.89 -10.93
N LEU A 49 7.17 -13.98 -12.27
CA LEU A 49 6.46 -12.99 -13.08
C LEU A 49 4.97 -12.91 -12.72
N LEU A 50 4.30 -14.05 -12.54
CA LEU A 50 2.89 -14.09 -12.13
C LEU A 50 2.69 -13.44 -10.76
N TYR A 51 3.56 -13.75 -9.78
CA TYR A 51 3.53 -13.09 -8.48
C TYR A 51 3.76 -11.58 -8.60
N PHE A 52 4.69 -11.15 -9.44
CA PHE A 52 4.96 -9.74 -9.68
C PHE A 52 3.74 -9.02 -10.29
N MET A 53 3.09 -9.60 -11.30
CA MET A 53 1.86 -9.04 -11.89
C MET A 53 0.72 -8.95 -10.87
N LEU A 54 0.55 -9.97 -10.03
CA LEU A 54 -0.50 -9.99 -9.02
C LEU A 54 -0.27 -8.92 -7.94
N LEU A 55 0.97 -8.80 -7.45
CA LEU A 55 1.32 -7.79 -6.44
C LEU A 55 1.20 -6.38 -7.00
N THR A 56 1.70 -6.13 -8.21
CA THR A 56 1.57 -4.81 -8.86
C THR A 56 0.10 -4.45 -9.09
N ALA A 57 -0.74 -5.38 -9.54
CA ALA A 57 -2.18 -5.16 -9.67
C ALA A 57 -2.84 -4.86 -8.31
N TRP A 58 -2.47 -5.60 -7.25
CA TRP A 58 -2.98 -5.40 -5.90
C TRP A 58 -2.65 -4.01 -5.35
N PHE A 59 -1.37 -3.62 -5.35
CA PHE A 59 -0.95 -2.30 -4.87
C PHE A 59 -1.51 -1.16 -5.73
N THR A 60 -1.69 -1.37 -7.04
CA THR A 60 -2.36 -0.39 -7.92
C THR A 60 -3.84 -0.24 -7.53
N GLY A 61 -4.51 -1.35 -7.19
CA GLY A 61 -5.87 -1.34 -6.67
C GLY A 61 -5.99 -0.60 -5.34
N LEU A 62 -5.05 -0.82 -4.40
CA LEU A 62 -4.99 -0.07 -3.13
C LEU A 62 -4.76 1.41 -3.36
N TRP A 63 -3.89 1.78 -4.29
CA TRP A 63 -3.68 3.17 -4.66
C TRP A 63 -4.95 3.81 -5.22
N PHE A 64 -5.65 3.13 -6.13
CA PHE A 64 -6.92 3.61 -6.67
C PHE A 64 -7.98 3.76 -5.58
N LEU A 65 -8.05 2.80 -4.65
CA LEU A 65 -8.93 2.88 -3.48
C LEU A 65 -8.57 4.08 -2.59
N ALA A 66 -7.27 4.36 -2.40
CA ALA A 66 -6.79 5.51 -1.63
C ALA A 66 -7.19 6.84 -2.30
N VAL A 67 -7.07 6.96 -3.63
CA VAL A 67 -7.55 8.12 -4.39
C VAL A 67 -9.06 8.27 -4.24
N ALA A 68 -9.82 7.21 -4.45
CA ALA A 68 -11.28 7.23 -4.32
C ALA A 68 -11.74 7.58 -2.89
N ALA A 69 -11.05 7.09 -1.87
CA ALA A 69 -11.31 7.40 -0.47
C ALA A 69 -11.07 8.90 -0.17
N GLN A 70 -10.04 9.50 -0.76
CA GLN A 70 -9.77 10.93 -0.64
C GLN A 70 -10.84 11.78 -1.31
N GLU A 71 -11.13 11.49 -2.57
CA GLU A 71 -11.95 12.34 -3.41
C GLU A 71 -13.40 12.35 -2.92
N ARG A 72 -13.92 11.19 -2.52
CA ARG A 72 -15.25 11.08 -1.92
C ARG A 72 -15.28 11.44 -0.43
N ARG A 73 -14.12 11.67 0.19
CA ARG A 73 -13.93 11.91 1.63
C ARG A 73 -14.78 10.98 2.50
N SER A 74 -14.92 9.72 2.06
CA SER A 74 -15.93 8.84 2.61
C SER A 74 -15.32 7.93 3.69
N PRO A 75 -15.93 7.85 4.87
CA PRO A 75 -15.41 7.08 6.00
C PRO A 75 -15.49 5.57 5.74
N ARG A 76 -16.43 5.12 4.90
CA ARG A 76 -16.59 3.69 4.54
C ARG A 76 -15.44 3.21 3.64
N LEU A 77 -15.08 4.00 2.62
CA LEU A 77 -13.93 3.68 1.77
C LEU A 77 -12.60 3.78 2.54
N ALA A 78 -12.48 4.75 3.46
CA ALA A 78 -11.31 4.85 4.34
C ALA A 78 -11.16 3.63 5.27
N LEU A 79 -12.27 3.11 5.80
CA LEU A 79 -12.26 1.90 6.63
C LEU A 79 -11.91 0.64 5.81
N LEU A 80 -12.42 0.54 4.58
CA LEU A 80 -12.04 -0.53 3.65
C LEU A 80 -10.55 -0.49 3.31
N LEU A 81 -10.00 0.70 3.05
CA LEU A 81 -8.56 0.88 2.82
C LEU A 81 -7.75 0.46 4.06
N ALA A 82 -8.14 0.91 5.26
CA ALA A 82 -7.46 0.51 6.49
C ALA A 82 -7.54 -1.01 6.74
N GLY A 83 -8.67 -1.65 6.40
CA GLY A 83 -8.83 -3.09 6.49
C GLY A 83 -7.94 -3.84 5.50
N ALA A 84 -7.87 -3.37 4.24
CA ALA A 84 -7.04 -3.97 3.21
C ALA A 84 -5.53 -3.84 3.54
N GLU A 85 -5.09 -2.65 3.98
CA GLU A 85 -3.73 -2.43 4.47
C GLU A 85 -3.44 -3.22 5.76
N GLY A 86 -4.45 -3.43 6.60
CA GLY A 86 -4.35 -4.29 7.79
C GLY A 86 -4.03 -5.75 7.45
N LEU A 87 -4.59 -6.27 6.35
CA LEU A 87 -4.24 -7.59 5.83
C LEU A 87 -2.80 -7.62 5.31
N VAL A 88 -2.37 -6.58 4.59
CA VAL A 88 -0.96 -6.45 4.13
C VAL A 88 -0.01 -6.45 5.34
N LEU A 89 -0.31 -5.66 6.37
CA LEU A 89 0.46 -5.63 7.62
C LEU A 89 0.56 -7.02 8.26
N LEU A 90 -0.55 -7.76 8.32
CA LEU A 90 -0.58 -9.10 8.91
C LEU A 90 0.30 -10.08 8.11
N VAL A 91 0.17 -10.07 6.78
CA VAL A 91 1.00 -10.88 5.88
C VAL A 91 2.47 -10.51 6.03
N ALA A 92 2.79 -9.21 6.07
CA ALA A 92 4.15 -8.73 6.25
C ALA A 92 4.74 -9.24 7.57
N VAL A 93 4.04 -9.10 8.70
CA VAL A 93 4.50 -9.59 10.01
C VAL A 93 4.67 -11.11 10.03
N PHE A 94 3.75 -11.85 9.40
CA PHE A 94 3.88 -13.30 9.29
C PHE A 94 5.12 -13.70 8.49
N ASN A 95 5.37 -12.98 7.39
CA ASN A 95 6.53 -13.20 6.53
C ASN A 95 7.85 -12.86 7.24
N ALA A 96 7.89 -11.77 8.03
CA ALA A 96 9.05 -11.41 8.87
C ALA A 96 9.42 -12.53 9.84
N ARG A 97 8.43 -13.28 10.36
CA ARG A 97 8.68 -14.38 11.30
C ARG A 97 9.15 -15.67 10.64
N HIS A 98 8.83 -15.92 9.37
CA HIS A 98 9.07 -17.21 8.72
C HIS A 98 10.23 -17.20 7.70
N HIS A 99 10.73 -16.04 7.26
CA HIS A 99 11.83 -15.97 6.30
C HIS A 99 13.20 -15.68 6.97
N ASN A 100 14.19 -16.54 6.68
CA ASN A 100 15.58 -16.43 7.15
C ASN A 100 16.50 -15.61 6.20
N TYR A 101 15.96 -14.98 5.15
CA TYR A 101 16.73 -14.22 4.16
C TYR A 101 16.67 -12.71 4.44
N MET A 102 17.85 -12.08 4.55
CA MET A 102 18.02 -10.65 4.88
C MET A 102 17.19 -9.72 3.98
N LEU A 103 17.14 -9.96 2.67
CA LEU A 103 16.40 -9.11 1.70
C LEU A 103 14.88 -9.20 1.89
N GLY A 104 14.37 -10.42 2.12
CA GLY A 104 12.94 -10.65 2.39
C GLY A 104 12.50 -10.05 3.72
N LEU A 105 13.38 -10.10 4.74
CA LEU A 105 13.13 -9.50 6.04
C LEU A 105 13.07 -7.97 5.97
N VAL A 106 14.02 -7.32 5.29
CA VAL A 106 13.99 -5.87 5.06
C VAL A 106 12.74 -5.46 4.30
N THR A 107 12.38 -6.22 3.25
CA THR A 107 11.19 -5.94 2.45
C THR A 107 9.91 -6.02 3.28
N SER A 108 9.79 -7.05 4.11
CA SER A 108 8.67 -7.23 5.02
C SER A 108 8.57 -6.12 6.08
N ILE A 109 9.71 -5.66 6.64
CA ILE A 109 9.72 -4.54 7.59
C ILE A 109 9.27 -3.26 6.91
N VAL A 110 9.77 -2.97 5.70
CA VAL A 110 9.40 -1.78 4.95
C VAL A 110 7.91 -1.81 4.60
N ASP A 111 7.39 -2.95 4.15
CA ASP A 111 5.97 -3.15 3.86
C ASP A 111 5.10 -2.92 5.11
N ALA A 112 5.52 -3.45 6.27
CA ALA A 112 4.80 -3.25 7.52
C ALA A 112 4.77 -1.76 7.95
N LEU A 113 5.88 -1.03 7.77
CA LEU A 113 5.95 0.40 8.09
C LEU A 113 5.07 1.23 7.15
N LEU A 114 5.06 0.91 5.86
CA LEU A 114 4.24 1.58 4.85
C LEU A 114 2.74 1.32 5.10
N ALA A 115 2.37 0.07 5.32
CA ALA A 115 1.00 -0.31 5.65
C ALA A 115 0.53 0.38 6.94
N ALA A 116 1.35 0.38 8.00
CA ALA A 116 1.03 1.09 9.24
C ALA A 116 0.84 2.60 9.02
N TRP A 117 1.66 3.21 8.16
CA TRP A 117 1.50 4.62 7.77
C TRP A 117 0.14 4.83 7.09
N ILE A 118 -0.21 4.05 6.07
CA ILE A 118 -1.47 4.22 5.34
C ILE A 118 -2.67 3.97 6.27
N ILE A 119 -2.62 2.96 7.16
CA ILE A 119 -3.65 2.72 8.17
C ILE A 119 -3.83 3.96 9.06
N MET A 120 -2.74 4.55 9.58
CA MET A 120 -2.83 5.77 10.39
C MET A 120 -3.46 6.93 9.63
N LEU A 121 -3.09 7.15 8.37
CA LEU A 121 -3.68 8.19 7.54
C LEU A 121 -5.15 7.92 7.21
N ALA A 122 -5.51 6.68 6.91
CA ALA A 122 -6.89 6.25 6.63
C ALA A 122 -7.79 6.44 7.87
N LEU A 123 -7.29 6.08 9.06
CA LEU A 123 -7.99 6.30 10.33
C LEU A 123 -8.14 7.80 10.64
N ARG A 124 -7.13 8.62 10.35
CA ARG A 124 -7.26 10.09 10.45
C ARG A 124 -8.32 10.64 9.49
N LEU A 125 -8.41 10.09 8.27
CA LEU A 125 -9.40 10.47 7.27
C LEU A 125 -10.82 10.07 7.70
N ALA A 126 -10.97 8.88 8.27
CA ALA A 126 -12.23 8.37 8.82
C ALA A 126 -12.69 9.14 10.07
N HIS A 127 -11.77 9.51 10.97
CA HIS A 127 -12.07 10.26 12.19
C HIS A 127 -12.44 11.72 11.93
N ALA A 128 -11.94 12.34 10.87
CA ALA A 128 -12.24 13.74 10.54
C ALA A 128 -13.67 14.01 10.03
N ARG A 129 -14.60 13.10 10.33
CA ARG A 129 -15.96 12.89 9.83
C ARG A 129 -16.97 14.03 10.00
N GLY A 130 -16.59 15.24 10.39
CA GLY A 130 -17.57 16.24 10.86
C GLY A 130 -17.31 17.70 10.51
N GLY A 131 -16.19 18.04 9.91
CA GLY A 131 -15.94 19.40 9.45
C GLY A 131 -16.68 19.70 8.14
N ARG A 132 -18.03 19.65 8.12
CA ARG A 132 -18.76 20.48 7.16
C ARG A 132 -18.30 21.89 7.50
N VAL A 133 -17.43 22.47 6.68
CA VAL A 133 -17.28 23.92 6.65
C VAL A 133 -18.65 24.42 6.24
N ARG A 134 -19.56 24.66 7.20
CA ARG A 134 -20.71 25.52 6.98
C ARG A 134 -20.05 26.80 6.50
N ARG A 135 -20.14 27.10 5.19
CA ARG A 135 -20.05 28.48 4.74
C ARG A 135 -21.01 29.22 5.64
N ARG A 136 -20.50 30.00 6.59
CA ARG A 136 -21.28 31.01 7.28
C ARG A 136 -21.78 31.88 6.12
N LYS A 137 -23.04 31.72 5.70
CA LYS A 137 -23.69 32.72 4.86
C LYS A 137 -23.65 33.96 5.73
N ILE A 138 -22.73 34.86 5.44
CA ILE A 138 -22.79 36.23 5.94
C ILE A 138 -23.98 36.81 5.19
N THR A 139 -25.17 36.64 5.75
CA THR A 139 -26.35 37.39 5.33
C THR A 139 -26.08 38.81 5.81
N ARG A 140 -25.44 39.62 4.98
CA ARG A 140 -25.46 41.07 5.13
C ARG A 140 -26.90 41.48 4.83
N THR A 141 -27.69 41.68 5.87
CA THR A 141 -28.83 42.58 5.81
C THR A 141 -28.24 43.98 5.68
N LEU A 142 -28.34 44.54 4.48
CA LEU A 142 -28.19 45.97 4.24
C LEU A 142 -29.58 46.56 4.51
N ASP A 143 -29.73 47.14 5.69
CA ASP A 143 -30.69 48.22 5.94
C ASP A 143 -29.96 49.56 5.69
#